data_AF-A0A2M8NS64-F1
#
_entry.id   AF-A0A2M8NS64-F1
#
_cell.length_a   1.000
_cell.length_b   1.000
_cell.length_c   1.000
_cell.angle_alpha   90.00
_cell.angle_beta   90.00
_cell.angle_gamma   90.00
#
_symmetry.space_group_name_H-M   'P 1'
#
loop_
_entity.id
_entity.type
_entity.pdbx_description
1 polymer ?
#
loop_
_entity_poly.entity_id
_entity_poly.type
_entity_poly.pdbx_seq_one_letter_code
_entity_poly.pdbx_strand_id
1 'polypeptide(L)'
;MSVKLDWEIQAEKEQIRGAGEDPDAKRRRRQLRIRFILTMLIVFGSIGGAVGAVWLRLRQADWEIEQRLRDSVAAEVAMLRIGDRSGFANMQRSASEEWTRSQLAEFDRYQNLKATQDVNLTGRIVDLKVDGMRARVIVEEIINGTPFARTWFYWRYLDEDGWRWLHVPPDYTFWGDMRSLSADYLTVRFRDMDSPTAEAMFAAISSWFEFGCAALRCQTVPPITISIEPNPLLQMGWSSFEPGLLQIPSPYLVAMRLDQPFDRSMQVETARLIADYLIRTIQPVQPAYPADAVYLRSAISNWLMGRFAQIDTGAYLIESLAQQYGTESVGVLLHSLTPDASIALVNAAAGTASLDQVRVDWRDFLTWRLRVESELIGRGEANAVFALYDTRDDFGLALAAARIAAGAPQEARSVVSVMPGIDAAGIPTLSALVQVGDSGREETIPFRLFNGIWRRAG
;
A
#
# COMPACT_ATOMS: atom_id res chain seq x y z
N MET A 1 47.94 55.34 -3.81
CA MET A 1 48.25 56.28 -2.72
C MET A 1 48.34 55.48 -1.45
N SER A 2 49.57 55.18 -1.03
CA SER A 2 49.89 54.40 0.16
C SER A 2 50.35 55.37 1.25
N VAL A 3 49.71 55.30 2.41
CA VAL A 3 50.19 55.97 3.62
C VAL A 3 51.00 54.93 4.38
N LYS A 4 52.32 55.01 4.20
CA LYS A 4 53.30 54.41 5.10
C LYS A 4 53.31 55.24 6.38
N LEU A 5 53.02 54.61 7.51
CA LEU A 5 53.38 55.14 8.82
C LEU A 5 54.37 54.18 9.43
N ASP A 6 55.64 54.52 9.22
CA ASP A 6 56.76 54.09 10.04
C ASP A 6 56.48 54.50 11.49
N TRP A 7 56.41 53.51 12.37
CA TRP A 7 56.75 53.72 13.77
C TRP A 7 57.88 52.76 14.11
N GLU A 8 59.08 53.13 13.68
CA GLU A 8 60.29 52.81 14.42
C GLU A 8 60.21 53.56 15.76
N ILE A 9 59.68 52.89 16.79
CA ILE A 9 60.03 53.23 18.16
C ILE A 9 60.97 52.14 18.63
N GLN A 10 62.26 52.46 18.52
CA GLN A 10 63.32 51.90 19.33
C GLN A 10 62.97 52.14 20.81
N ALA A 11 62.17 51.26 21.39
CA ALA A 11 62.19 51.05 22.83
C ALA A 11 63.32 50.04 23.10
N GLU A 12 64.43 50.61 23.54
CA GLU A 12 65.57 49.98 24.19
C GLU A 12 65.35 48.52 24.58
N LYS A 13 66.19 47.65 24.00
CA LYS A 13 66.58 46.39 24.62
C LYS A 13 67.36 46.71 25.90
N GLU A 14 66.66 47.09 26.97
CA GLU A 14 67.17 46.92 28.31
C GLU A 14 67.16 45.41 28.60
N GLN A 15 68.29 44.77 28.31
CA GLN A 15 68.66 43.51 28.95
C GLN A 15 68.76 43.78 30.45
N ILE A 16 67.62 43.68 31.15
CA ILE A 16 67.59 43.53 32.61
C ILE A 16 68.27 42.19 32.90
N ARG A 17 69.58 42.26 33.12
CA ARG A 17 70.35 41.23 33.82
C ARG A 17 69.59 40.91 35.10
N GLY A 18 69.25 39.64 35.25
CA GLY A 18 68.43 39.14 36.35
C GLY A 18 68.96 39.58 37.70
N ALA A 19 68.30 40.57 38.29
CA ALA A 19 68.03 40.52 39.72
C ALA A 19 67.22 39.23 39.90
N GLY A 20 67.82 38.23 40.55
CA GLY A 20 67.16 36.97 40.85
C GLY A 20 65.79 37.31 41.43
N GLU A 21 64.73 37.00 40.67
CA GLU A 21 63.36 37.13 41.14
C GLU A 21 63.33 36.45 42.50
N ASP A 22 63.12 37.24 43.55
CA ASP A 22 63.13 36.77 44.93
C ASP A 22 62.39 35.43 44.96
N PRO A 23 63.05 34.31 45.33
CA PRO A 23 62.46 32.98 45.23
C PRO A 23 61.10 32.93 45.94
N ASP A 24 60.88 33.79 46.94
CA ASP A 24 59.61 33.92 47.63
C ASP A 24 58.54 34.70 46.83
N ALA A 25 58.92 35.70 46.02
CA ALA A 25 57.99 36.39 45.11
C ALA A 25 57.52 35.47 43.96
N LYS A 26 58.41 34.65 43.41
CA LYS A 26 58.07 33.66 42.37
C LYS A 26 57.18 32.54 42.93
N ARG A 27 57.45 32.08 44.16
CA ARG A 27 56.60 31.12 44.89
C ARG A 27 55.21 31.69 45.18
N ARG A 28 55.09 32.95 45.61
CA ARG A 28 53.80 33.61 45.86
C ARG A 28 52.95 33.76 44.60
N ARG A 29 53.54 34.17 43.46
CA ARG A 29 52.80 34.26 42.18
C ARG A 29 52.33 32.89 41.69
N ARG A 30 53.17 31.86 41.83
CA ARG A 30 52.78 30.48 41.50
C ARG A 30 51.67 29.97 42.41
N GLN A 31 51.72 30.26 43.72
CA GLN A 31 50.66 29.90 44.67
C GLN A 31 49.35 30.64 44.37
N LEU A 32 49.38 31.93 44.02
CA LEU A 32 48.18 32.69 43.65
C LEU A 32 47.58 32.20 42.33
N ARG A 33 48.41 31.88 41.32
CA ARG A 33 47.93 31.26 40.06
C ARG A 33 47.32 29.89 40.31
N ILE A 34 47.96 29.04 41.12
CA ILE A 34 47.41 27.72 41.48
C ILE A 34 46.09 27.89 42.25
N ARG A 35 46.03 28.81 43.22
CA ARG A 35 44.78 29.09 43.95
C ARG A 35 43.67 29.58 43.03
N PHE A 36 43.96 30.50 42.12
CA PHE A 36 42.99 31.00 41.15
C PHE A 36 42.49 29.88 40.23
N ILE A 37 43.39 29.07 39.66
CA ILE A 37 43.02 27.91 38.84
C ILE A 37 42.17 26.92 39.64
N LEU A 38 42.53 26.66 40.90
CA LEU A 38 41.81 25.74 41.78
C LEU A 38 40.43 26.28 42.15
N THR A 39 40.29 27.57 42.45
CA THR A 39 38.99 28.23 42.66
C THR A 39 38.15 28.19 41.38
N MET A 40 38.76 28.48 40.23
CA MET A 40 38.10 28.41 38.92
C MET A 40 37.59 26.98 38.63
N LEU A 41 38.42 25.96 38.89
CA LEU A 41 38.02 24.55 38.77
C LEU A 41 36.90 24.17 39.74
N ILE A 42 36.92 24.67 40.98
CA ILE A 42 35.83 24.45 41.94
C ILE A 42 34.54 25.09 41.43
N VAL A 43 34.59 26.32 40.90
CA VAL A 43 33.41 27.02 40.36
C VAL A 43 32.88 26.33 39.11
N PHE A 44 33.74 25.95 38.15
CA PHE A 44 33.29 25.20 36.98
C PHE A 44 32.81 23.79 37.35
N GLY A 45 33.44 23.14 38.33
CA GLY A 45 33.01 21.85 38.86
C GLY A 45 31.64 21.92 39.54
N SER A 46 31.35 23.00 40.29
CA SER A 46 30.05 23.19 40.93
C SER A 46 28.95 23.52 39.91
N ILE A 47 29.23 24.37 38.92
CA ILE A 47 28.30 24.67 37.82
C ILE A 47 28.03 23.41 37.00
N GLY A 48 29.08 22.68 36.61
CA GLY A 48 28.97 21.41 35.88
C GLY A 48 28.19 20.36 36.67
N GLY A 49 28.43 20.26 37.98
CA GLY A 49 27.68 19.38 38.88
C GLY A 49 26.20 19.74 38.97
N ALA A 50 25.86 21.03 39.07
CA ALA A 50 24.48 21.50 39.10
C ALA A 50 23.74 21.21 37.78
N VAL A 51 24.36 21.52 36.63
CA VAL A 51 23.81 21.20 35.30
C VAL A 51 23.61 19.69 35.13
N GLY A 52 24.60 18.88 35.54
CA GLY A 52 24.52 17.43 35.52
C GLY A 52 23.39 16.88 36.39
N ALA A 53 23.20 17.43 37.60
CA ALA A 53 22.11 17.02 38.50
C ALA A 53 20.73 17.35 37.92
N VAL A 54 20.56 18.54 37.32
CA VAL A 54 19.30 18.92 36.64
C VAL A 54 19.02 17.98 35.47
N TRP A 55 20.02 17.70 34.64
CA TRP A 55 19.86 16.78 33.51
C TRP A 55 19.49 15.35 33.96
N LEU A 56 20.14 14.82 34.99
CA LEU A 56 19.79 13.53 35.57
C LEU A 56 18.36 13.52 36.13
N ARG A 57 17.95 14.61 36.78
CA ARG A 57 16.60 14.73 37.34
C ARG A 57 15.52 14.77 36.26
N LEU A 58 15.77 15.48 35.15
CA LEU A 58 14.86 15.51 34.00
C LEU A 58 14.74 14.12 33.38
N ARG A 59 15.87 13.43 33.14
CA ARG A 59 15.88 12.06 32.60
C ARG A 59 15.15 11.07 33.52
N GLN A 60 15.30 11.21 34.83
CA GLN A 60 14.56 10.39 35.80
C GLN A 60 13.06 10.66 35.72
N ALA A 61 12.66 11.93 35.65
CA ALA A 61 11.26 12.30 35.51
C ALA A 61 10.66 11.73 34.22
N ASP A 62 11.35 11.84 33.08
CA ASP A 62 10.91 11.28 31.81
C ASP A 62 10.75 9.76 31.89
N TRP A 63 11.70 9.07 32.53
CA TRP A 63 11.63 7.62 32.73
C TRP A 63 10.45 7.22 33.64
N GLU A 64 10.20 7.94 34.73
CA GLU A 64 9.04 7.69 35.61
C GLU A 64 7.70 7.93 34.87
N ILE A 65 7.65 8.96 34.02
CA ILE A 65 6.47 9.28 33.20
C ILE A 65 6.18 8.17 32.19
N GLU A 66 7.22 7.71 31.49
CA GLU A 66 7.14 6.61 30.55
C GLU A 66 6.77 5.30 31.24
N GLN A 67 7.38 4.98 32.38
CA GLN A 67 7.08 3.75 33.12
C GLN A 67 5.61 3.69 33.55
N ARG A 68 5.05 4.79 34.07
CA ARG A 68 3.63 4.85 34.42
C ARG A 68 2.71 4.67 33.21
N LEU A 69 3.13 5.13 32.03
CA LEU A 69 2.39 4.90 30.79
C LEU A 69 2.42 3.41 30.42
N ARG A 70 3.58 2.77 30.50
CA ARG A 70 3.73 1.32 30.27
C ARG A 70 2.88 0.50 31.23
N ASP A 71 2.83 0.89 32.50
CA ASP A 71 1.99 0.25 33.52
C ASP A 71 0.50 0.43 33.21
N SER A 72 0.09 1.62 32.71
CA SER A 72 -1.29 1.90 32.31
C SER A 72 -1.71 1.05 31.10
N VAL A 73 -0.84 0.94 30.09
CA VAL A 73 -1.06 0.06 28.93
C VAL A 73 -1.16 -1.40 29.37
N ALA A 74 -0.27 -1.85 30.25
CA ALA A 74 -0.28 -3.21 30.77
C ALA A 74 -1.57 -3.51 31.55
N ALA A 75 -2.05 -2.55 32.35
CA ALA A 75 -3.32 -2.66 33.07
C ALA A 75 -4.50 -2.77 32.09
N GLU A 76 -4.57 -1.91 31.08
CA GLU A 76 -5.65 -1.95 30.07
C GLU A 76 -5.68 -3.28 29.30
N VAL A 77 -4.51 -3.76 28.87
CA VAL A 77 -4.37 -5.08 28.23
C VAL A 77 -4.79 -6.21 29.19
N ALA A 78 -4.43 -6.12 30.47
CA ALA A 78 -4.85 -7.10 31.47
C ALA A 78 -6.37 -7.13 31.63
N MET A 79 -7.04 -5.97 31.65
CA MET A 79 -8.51 -5.89 31.70
C MET A 79 -9.16 -6.54 30.47
N LEU A 80 -8.61 -6.33 29.27
CA LEU A 80 -9.06 -7.01 28.06
C LEU A 80 -8.86 -8.53 28.13
N ARG A 81 -7.72 -9.01 28.68
CA ARG A 81 -7.43 -10.43 28.85
C ARG A 81 -8.42 -11.12 29.79
N ILE A 82 -8.61 -10.57 31.00
CA ILE A 82 -9.47 -11.17 32.03
C ILE A 82 -10.97 -10.92 31.80
N GLY A 83 -11.32 -10.00 30.88
CA GLY A 83 -12.71 -9.65 30.61
C GLY A 83 -13.35 -8.75 31.66
N ASP A 84 -12.56 -7.90 32.33
CA ASP A 84 -13.10 -6.89 33.25
C ASP A 84 -13.54 -5.64 32.49
N ARG A 85 -14.82 -5.62 32.14
CA ARG A 85 -15.46 -4.50 31.43
C ARG A 85 -15.39 -3.19 32.22
N SER A 86 -15.53 -3.26 33.55
CA SER A 86 -15.57 -2.07 34.41
C SER A 86 -14.19 -1.44 34.55
N GLY A 87 -13.16 -2.27 34.78
CA GLY A 87 -11.77 -1.86 34.79
C GLY A 87 -11.33 -1.28 33.45
N PHE A 88 -11.72 -1.90 32.34
CA PHE A 88 -11.44 -1.38 31.00
C PHE A 88 -12.09 -0.01 30.77
N ALA A 89 -13.38 0.16 31.12
CA ALA A 89 -14.07 1.44 31.00
C ALA A 89 -13.42 2.55 31.83
N ASN A 90 -12.92 2.22 33.02
CA ASN A 90 -12.23 3.16 33.91
C ASN A 90 -10.85 3.62 33.39
N MET A 91 -10.31 2.97 32.35
CA MET A 91 -9.09 3.41 31.65
C MET A 91 -9.38 4.41 30.52
N GLN A 92 -10.65 4.53 30.11
CA GLN A 92 -11.06 5.38 28.99
C GLN A 92 -11.45 6.78 29.47
N ARG A 93 -11.10 7.81 28.70
CA ARG A 93 -11.56 9.19 28.93
C ARG A 93 -11.82 9.91 27.61
N SER A 94 -12.99 10.55 27.51
CA SER A 94 -13.33 11.47 26.43
C SER A 94 -14.39 12.45 26.90
N ALA A 95 -14.53 13.56 26.18
CA ALA A 95 -15.66 14.48 26.34
C ALA A 95 -16.95 13.96 25.66
N SER A 96 -16.84 12.98 24.75
CA SER A 96 -17.97 12.44 23.99
C SER A 96 -18.42 11.06 24.48
N GLU A 97 -19.73 10.85 24.60
CA GLU A 97 -20.32 9.54 24.89
C GLU A 97 -20.07 8.52 23.78
N GLU A 98 -19.89 9.00 22.55
CA GLU A 98 -19.60 8.17 21.38
C GLU A 98 -18.29 7.39 21.55
N TRP A 99 -17.27 8.02 22.12
CA TRP A 99 -16.00 7.35 22.41
C TRP A 99 -16.19 6.18 23.37
N THR A 100 -16.85 6.44 24.51
CA THR A 100 -17.09 5.40 25.52
C THR A 100 -17.89 4.24 24.93
N ARG A 101 -18.90 4.52 24.10
CA ARG A 101 -19.67 3.48 23.40
C ARG A 101 -18.81 2.69 22.42
N SER A 102 -17.97 3.36 21.63
CA SER A 102 -17.04 2.73 20.68
C SER A 102 -16.04 1.81 21.40
N GLN A 103 -15.46 2.26 22.52
CA GLN A 103 -14.53 1.47 23.31
C GLN A 103 -15.20 0.25 23.97
N LEU A 104 -16.43 0.39 24.46
CA LEU A 104 -17.17 -0.75 24.99
C LEU A 104 -17.55 -1.77 23.91
N ALA A 105 -17.89 -1.31 22.70
CA ALA A 105 -18.10 -2.20 21.55
C ALA A 105 -16.80 -2.90 21.14
N GLU A 106 -15.66 -2.21 21.22
CA GLU A 106 -14.34 -2.79 20.96
C GLU A 106 -13.97 -3.86 22.00
N PHE A 107 -14.27 -3.60 23.29
CA PHE A 107 -14.14 -4.59 24.34
C PHE A 107 -14.96 -5.86 24.04
N ASP A 108 -16.24 -5.69 23.70
CA ASP A 108 -17.15 -6.80 23.38
C ASP A 108 -16.64 -7.57 22.13
N ARG A 109 -16.09 -6.86 21.13
CA ARG A 109 -15.43 -7.46 19.96
C ARG A 109 -14.25 -8.34 20.36
N TYR A 110 -13.37 -7.88 21.25
CA TYR A 110 -12.26 -8.69 21.75
C TYR A 110 -12.72 -9.92 22.54
N GLN A 111 -13.78 -9.81 23.34
CA GLN A 111 -14.32 -10.98 24.05
C GLN A 111 -14.85 -12.03 23.06
N ASN A 112 -15.55 -11.60 22.00
CA ASN A 112 -16.02 -12.50 20.94
C ASN A 112 -14.87 -13.10 20.13
N LEU A 113 -13.82 -12.33 19.83
CA LEU A 113 -12.65 -12.84 19.12
C LEU A 113 -11.93 -13.92 19.93
N LYS A 114 -11.73 -13.72 21.24
CA LYS A 114 -11.15 -14.75 22.11
C LYS A 114 -11.98 -16.04 22.17
N ALA A 115 -13.29 -15.96 21.92
CA ALA A 115 -14.17 -17.13 21.89
C ALA A 115 -14.14 -17.88 20.54
N THR A 116 -13.74 -17.20 19.46
CA THR A 116 -13.84 -17.72 18.08
C THR A 116 -12.47 -17.95 17.41
N GLN A 117 -11.41 -17.33 17.92
CA GLN A 117 -10.07 -17.29 17.34
C GLN A 117 -9.00 -17.37 18.43
N ASP A 118 -7.78 -17.76 18.04
CA ASP A 118 -6.63 -17.75 18.95
C ASP A 118 -6.08 -16.32 19.07
N VAL A 119 -6.46 -15.63 20.14
CA VAL A 119 -6.06 -14.24 20.40
C VAL A 119 -5.15 -14.17 21.61
N ASN A 120 -3.92 -13.72 21.39
CA ASN A 120 -2.96 -13.40 22.43
C ASN A 120 -2.69 -11.89 22.45
N LEU A 121 -3.33 -11.18 23.38
CA LEU A 121 -3.03 -9.79 23.65
C LEU A 121 -1.71 -9.75 24.42
N THR A 122 -0.58 -9.40 23.79
CA THR A 122 0.76 -9.61 24.39
C THR A 122 1.11 -8.55 25.45
N GLY A 123 0.55 -7.35 25.32
CA GLY A 123 0.96 -6.18 26.11
C GLY A 123 2.37 -5.68 25.78
N ARG A 124 3.01 -6.24 24.76
CA ARG A 124 4.31 -5.77 24.26
C ARG A 124 4.10 -4.45 23.54
N ILE A 125 4.84 -3.44 23.99
CA ILE A 125 4.87 -2.12 23.36
C ILE A 125 5.96 -2.14 22.29
N VAL A 126 5.56 -1.94 21.03
CA VAL A 126 6.44 -1.93 19.85
C VAL A 126 7.09 -0.56 19.68
N ASP A 127 6.30 0.50 19.85
CA ASP A 127 6.74 1.90 19.79
C ASP A 127 6.01 2.70 20.88
N LEU A 128 6.68 3.71 21.42
CA LEU A 128 6.12 4.61 22.40
C LEU A 128 6.72 6.00 22.21
N LYS A 129 5.85 7.00 22.09
CA LYS A 129 6.23 8.40 21.99
C LYS A 129 5.44 9.22 22.98
N VAL A 130 6.14 10.00 23.82
CA VAL A 130 5.55 10.92 24.80
C VAL A 130 5.92 12.34 24.40
N ASP A 131 4.93 13.23 24.41
CA ASP A 131 5.09 14.66 24.15
C ASP A 131 4.29 15.43 25.20
N GLY A 132 4.98 15.82 26.28
CA GLY A 132 4.38 16.51 27.42
C GLY A 132 3.28 15.69 28.11
N MET A 133 2.02 16.08 27.89
CA MET A 133 0.84 15.45 28.50
C MET A 133 0.15 14.42 27.59
N ARG A 134 0.59 14.27 26.34
CA ARG A 134 0.04 13.27 25.42
C ARG A 134 1.06 12.21 25.10
N ALA A 135 0.59 11.03 24.77
CA ALA A 135 1.41 9.92 24.35
C ALA A 135 0.70 9.08 23.30
N ARG A 136 1.50 8.38 22.52
CA ARG A 136 1.07 7.41 21.52
C ARG A 136 1.84 6.14 21.80
N VAL A 137 1.12 5.03 21.81
CA VAL A 137 1.67 3.71 22.07
C VAL A 137 1.23 2.77 20.95
N ILE A 138 2.17 1.98 20.43
CA ILE A 138 1.87 0.89 19.51
C ILE A 138 1.96 -0.41 20.30
N VAL A 139 0.83 -1.10 20.44
CA VAL A 139 0.72 -2.35 21.22
C VAL A 139 0.59 -3.52 20.27
N GLU A 140 1.33 -4.59 20.54
CA GLU A 140 1.24 -5.84 19.79
C GLU A 140 0.09 -6.73 20.29
N GLU A 141 -0.67 -7.24 19.34
CA GLU A 141 -1.61 -8.35 19.52
C GLU A 141 -1.29 -9.46 18.52
N ILE A 142 -1.47 -10.73 18.91
CA ILE A 142 -1.31 -11.87 18.02
C ILE A 142 -2.68 -12.49 17.82
N ILE A 143 -3.12 -12.61 16.57
CA ILE A 143 -4.41 -13.19 16.19
C ILE A 143 -4.14 -14.33 15.20
N ASN A 144 -4.52 -15.56 15.55
CA ASN A 144 -4.27 -16.78 14.79
C ASN A 144 -2.78 -16.90 14.37
N GLY A 145 -1.88 -16.65 15.33
CA GLY A 145 -0.43 -16.68 15.10
C GLY A 145 0.16 -15.50 14.31
N THR A 146 -0.66 -14.57 13.83
CA THR A 146 -0.20 -13.39 13.06
C THR A 146 -0.04 -12.18 13.99
N PRO A 147 1.12 -11.50 14.01
CA PRO A 147 1.34 -10.33 14.85
C PRO A 147 0.79 -9.05 14.19
N PHE A 148 -0.07 -8.35 14.92
CA PHE A 148 -0.63 -7.05 14.57
C PHE A 148 -0.20 -5.99 15.57
N ALA A 149 -0.11 -4.75 15.10
CA ALA A 149 0.12 -3.56 15.89
C ALA A 149 -1.14 -2.68 15.89
N ARG A 150 -1.53 -2.23 17.08
CA ARG A 150 -2.58 -1.23 17.27
C ARG A 150 -2.07 0.02 17.91
N THR A 151 -2.64 1.14 17.49
CA THR A 151 -2.25 2.46 17.95
C THR A 151 -3.21 2.95 19.00
N TRP A 152 -2.70 3.22 20.19
CA TRP A 152 -3.45 3.80 21.31
C TRP A 152 -2.90 5.17 21.65
N PHE A 153 -3.81 6.06 22.05
CA PHE A 153 -3.49 7.44 22.43
C PHE A 153 -3.82 7.66 23.89
N TYR A 154 -2.91 8.29 24.62
CA TYR A 154 -3.07 8.54 26.05
C TYR A 154 -2.85 9.99 26.37
N TRP A 155 -3.69 10.54 27.24
CA TRP A 155 -3.45 11.84 27.87
C TRP A 155 -3.25 11.67 29.37
N ARG A 156 -2.37 12.51 29.93
CA ARG A 156 -2.05 12.51 31.35
C ARG A 156 -2.94 13.50 32.08
N TYR A 157 -3.69 13.01 33.05
CA TYR A 157 -4.59 13.81 33.87
C TYR A 157 -4.14 13.78 35.33
N LEU A 158 -4.38 14.88 36.03
CA LEU A 158 -4.26 14.93 37.49
C LEU A 158 -5.58 14.50 38.10
N ASP A 159 -5.55 13.44 38.89
CA ASP A 159 -6.68 12.92 39.67
C ASP A 159 -6.38 13.05 41.18
N GLU A 160 -7.32 12.65 42.04
CA GLU A 160 -7.16 12.71 43.50
C GLU A 160 -5.93 11.92 43.99
N ASP A 161 -5.67 10.76 43.37
CA ASP A 161 -4.53 9.89 43.67
C ASP A 161 -3.23 10.29 42.94
N GLY A 162 -3.28 11.38 42.15
CA GLY A 162 -2.15 11.93 41.41
C GLY A 162 -2.24 11.76 39.90
N TRP A 163 -1.09 11.86 39.21
CA TRP A 163 -1.03 11.80 37.75
C TRP A 163 -1.27 10.39 37.21
N ARG A 164 -2.25 10.27 36.31
CA ARG A 164 -2.62 9.01 35.64
C ARG A 164 -2.74 9.21 34.13
N TRP A 165 -2.34 8.19 33.37
CA TRP A 165 -2.57 8.12 31.92
C TRP A 165 -3.92 7.45 31.65
N LEU A 166 -4.73 8.08 30.79
CA LEU A 166 -6.03 7.57 30.37
C LEU A 166 -6.08 7.50 28.84
N HIS A 167 -6.68 6.43 28.31
CA HIS A 167 -6.83 6.22 26.88
C HIS A 167 -7.89 7.17 26.34
N VAL A 168 -7.53 7.94 25.31
CA VAL A 168 -8.34 8.99 24.69
C VAL A 168 -8.58 8.71 23.20
N PRO A 169 -9.54 9.40 22.56
CA PRO A 169 -9.71 9.33 21.11
C PRO A 169 -8.41 9.60 20.33
N PRO A 170 -8.27 9.04 19.11
CA PRO A 170 -7.07 9.23 18.30
C PRO A 170 -6.72 10.69 18.03
N ASP A 171 -5.47 11.08 18.30
CA ASP A 171 -4.91 12.37 17.92
C ASP A 171 -4.07 12.20 16.65
N TYR A 172 -4.71 12.33 15.49
CA TYR A 172 -4.04 12.19 14.18
C TYR A 172 -2.98 13.28 13.91
N THR A 173 -2.94 14.35 14.70
CA THR A 173 -1.85 15.33 14.63
C THR A 173 -0.56 14.81 15.25
N PHE A 174 -0.65 13.77 16.08
CA PHE A 174 0.47 13.13 16.76
C PHE A 174 0.95 11.84 16.06
N TRP A 175 0.98 11.87 14.73
CA TRP A 175 1.50 10.77 13.90
C TRP A 175 3.01 10.85 13.62
N GLY A 176 3.63 11.98 13.96
CA GLY A 176 5.05 12.27 13.69
C GLY A 176 5.26 13.20 12.51
N ASP A 177 6.53 13.46 12.23
CA ASP A 177 6.96 14.43 11.21
C ASP A 177 6.71 13.87 9.81
N MET A 178 6.46 14.77 8.86
CA MET A 178 6.29 14.39 7.46
C MET A 178 7.64 14.03 6.85
N ARG A 179 7.69 12.89 6.15
CA ARG A 179 8.84 12.40 5.41
C ARG A 179 8.45 12.02 3.99
N SER A 180 9.47 11.85 3.15
CA SER A 180 9.28 11.36 1.78
C SER A 180 10.42 10.45 1.36
N LEU A 181 10.08 9.37 0.67
CA LEU A 181 10.99 8.57 -0.16
C LEU A 181 10.79 9.01 -1.60
N SER A 182 11.87 9.14 -2.38
CA SER A 182 11.79 9.61 -3.76
C SER A 182 12.79 8.88 -4.66
N ALA A 183 12.33 8.53 -5.85
CA ALA A 183 13.09 8.05 -7.00
C ALA A 183 12.54 8.75 -8.27
N ASP A 184 13.13 8.47 -9.43
CA ASP A 184 12.87 9.17 -10.70
C ASP A 184 11.37 9.33 -11.04
N TYR A 185 10.55 8.31 -10.81
CA TYR A 185 9.12 8.29 -11.15
C TYR A 185 8.19 7.99 -9.97
N LEU A 186 8.73 7.82 -8.75
CA LEU A 186 7.96 7.46 -7.57
C LEU A 186 8.33 8.34 -6.39
N THR A 187 7.36 9.03 -5.82
CA THR A 187 7.50 9.69 -4.52
C THR A 187 6.49 9.12 -3.54
N VAL A 188 6.91 8.69 -2.36
CA VAL A 188 6.02 8.25 -1.28
C VAL A 188 6.13 9.24 -0.13
N ARG A 189 5.06 9.97 0.17
CA ARG A 189 4.91 10.90 1.29
C ARG A 189 4.19 10.18 2.43
N PHE A 190 4.71 10.30 3.64
CA PHE A 190 4.20 9.61 4.81
C PHE A 190 4.62 10.35 6.08
N ARG A 191 4.11 9.94 7.24
CA ARG A 191 4.57 10.44 8.53
C ARG A 191 5.42 9.39 9.23
N ASP A 192 6.29 9.80 10.17
CA ASP A 192 7.26 8.92 10.85
C ASP A 192 6.72 7.53 11.23
N MET A 193 5.49 7.48 11.74
CA MET A 193 4.85 6.24 12.18
C MET A 193 4.62 5.24 11.04
N ASP A 194 4.38 5.73 9.84
CA ASP A 194 4.09 4.91 8.66
C ASP A 194 5.36 4.45 7.93
N SER A 195 6.56 4.74 8.47
CA SER A 195 7.85 4.42 7.82
C SER A 195 7.95 2.96 7.35
N PRO A 196 7.63 1.94 8.18
CA PRO A 196 7.76 0.55 7.76
C PRO A 196 6.89 0.21 6.54
N THR A 197 5.65 0.72 6.51
CA THR A 197 4.75 0.55 5.38
C THR A 197 5.25 1.32 4.17
N ALA A 198 5.64 2.59 4.34
CA ALA A 198 6.13 3.43 3.26
C ALA A 198 7.37 2.84 2.57
N GLU A 199 8.32 2.32 3.34
CA GLU A 199 9.53 1.67 2.83
C GLU A 199 9.21 0.39 2.05
N ALA A 200 8.36 -0.48 2.62
CA ALA A 200 7.91 -1.71 1.95
C ALA A 200 7.13 -1.42 0.66
N MET A 201 6.25 -0.41 0.69
CA MET A 201 5.51 0.07 -0.47
C MET A 201 6.42 0.66 -1.55
N PHE A 202 7.38 1.50 -1.16
CA PHE A 202 8.32 2.12 -2.08
C PHE A 202 9.13 1.07 -2.84
N ALA A 203 9.65 0.06 -2.13
CA ALA A 203 10.38 -1.04 -2.74
C ALA A 203 9.50 -1.86 -3.69
N ALA A 204 8.31 -2.28 -3.24
CA ALA A 204 7.39 -3.08 -4.05
C ALA A 204 6.96 -2.33 -5.32
N ILE A 205 6.49 -1.09 -5.17
CA ILE A 205 5.95 -0.30 -6.28
C ILE A 205 7.05 0.08 -7.27
N SER A 206 8.27 0.36 -6.82
CA SER A 206 9.39 0.58 -7.73
C SER A 206 9.58 -0.61 -8.67
N SER A 207 9.56 -1.84 -8.13
CA SER A 207 9.67 -3.07 -8.93
C SER A 207 8.46 -3.31 -9.85
N TRP A 208 7.26 -2.92 -9.42
CA TRP A 208 6.05 -3.02 -10.23
C TRP A 208 6.10 -2.09 -11.43
N PHE A 209 6.56 -0.86 -11.25
CA PHE A 209 6.73 0.08 -12.36
C PHE A 209 7.83 -0.37 -13.31
N GLU A 210 8.95 -0.90 -12.81
CA GLU A 210 10.01 -1.45 -13.66
C GLU A 210 9.49 -2.60 -14.53
N PHE A 211 8.85 -3.61 -13.91
CA PHE A 211 8.26 -4.73 -14.64
C PHE A 211 7.15 -4.28 -15.59
N GLY A 212 6.21 -3.46 -15.08
CA GLY A 212 5.06 -2.99 -15.84
C GLY A 212 5.49 -2.16 -17.06
N CYS A 213 6.45 -1.26 -16.91
CA CYS A 213 6.91 -0.45 -18.03
C CYS A 213 7.78 -1.20 -19.02
N ALA A 214 8.55 -2.21 -18.59
CA ALA A 214 9.19 -3.14 -19.51
C ALA A 214 8.12 -3.88 -20.34
N ALA A 215 7.21 -4.59 -19.68
CA ALA A 215 6.16 -5.38 -20.35
C ALA A 215 5.25 -4.55 -21.28
N LEU A 216 4.93 -3.31 -20.89
CA LEU A 216 4.05 -2.42 -21.65
C LEU A 216 4.78 -1.49 -22.62
N ARG A 217 6.12 -1.57 -22.71
CA ARG A 217 6.95 -0.73 -23.60
C ARG A 217 6.73 0.76 -23.38
N CYS A 218 6.79 1.23 -22.13
CA CYS A 218 6.70 2.65 -21.81
C CYS A 218 7.81 3.43 -22.55
N GLN A 219 7.45 4.53 -23.21
CA GLN A 219 8.47 5.48 -23.71
C GLN A 219 9.08 6.29 -22.56
N THR A 220 8.24 6.66 -21.60
CA THR A 220 8.61 7.34 -20.35
C THR A 220 7.79 6.75 -19.22
N VAL A 221 8.43 6.47 -18.08
CA VAL A 221 7.72 5.99 -16.89
C VAL A 221 6.90 7.14 -16.32
N PRO A 222 5.56 7.01 -16.20
CA PRO A 222 4.73 8.11 -15.73
C PRO A 222 4.99 8.36 -14.23
N PRO A 223 5.28 9.60 -13.81
CA PRO A 223 5.57 9.88 -12.41
C PRO A 223 4.31 9.80 -11.55
N ILE A 224 4.44 9.18 -10.39
CA ILE A 224 3.36 9.11 -9.39
C ILE A 224 3.84 9.58 -8.02
N THR A 225 2.92 10.15 -7.26
CA THR A 225 3.08 10.40 -5.83
C THR A 225 2.11 9.52 -5.07
N ILE A 226 2.56 8.92 -3.99
CA ILE A 226 1.73 8.18 -3.04
C ILE A 226 1.73 8.95 -1.74
N SER A 227 0.56 9.18 -1.15
CA SER A 227 0.40 9.85 0.14
C SER A 227 -0.25 8.89 1.13
N ILE A 228 0.48 8.52 2.19
CA ILE A 228 -0.05 7.74 3.30
C ILE A 228 -0.51 8.72 4.39
N GLU A 229 -1.81 8.72 4.69
CA GLU A 229 -2.42 9.74 5.55
C GLU A 229 -3.19 9.14 6.73
N PRO A 230 -3.03 9.66 7.97
CA PRO A 230 -3.82 9.25 9.12
C PRO A 230 -5.21 9.92 9.09
N ASN A 231 -5.99 9.64 8.05
CA ASN A 231 -7.34 10.15 7.87
C ASN A 231 -8.35 8.99 7.84
N PRO A 232 -9.21 8.83 8.86
CA PRO A 232 -10.16 7.71 8.94
C PRO A 232 -11.29 7.79 7.90
N LEU A 233 -11.48 8.95 7.26
CA LEU A 233 -12.48 9.13 6.19
C LEU A 233 -11.88 8.93 4.80
N LEU A 234 -10.55 8.79 4.69
CA LEU A 234 -9.89 8.60 3.42
C LEU A 234 -10.12 7.17 2.92
N GLN A 235 -10.63 7.06 1.70
CA GLN A 235 -10.64 5.81 0.96
C GLN A 235 -9.40 5.75 0.05
N MET A 236 -8.84 4.55 -0.10
CA MET A 236 -7.73 4.34 -1.02
C MET A 236 -8.17 4.68 -2.45
N GLY A 237 -7.43 5.56 -3.13
CA GLY A 237 -7.79 5.95 -4.49
C GLY A 237 -6.94 7.08 -5.06
N TRP A 238 -7.06 7.26 -6.37
CA TRP A 238 -6.44 8.39 -7.06
C TRP A 238 -7.15 9.69 -6.69
N SER A 239 -6.39 10.73 -6.38
CA SER A 239 -6.91 12.07 -6.13
C SER A 239 -7.65 12.60 -7.36
N SER A 240 -8.81 13.20 -7.14
CA SER A 240 -9.57 13.92 -8.16
C SER A 240 -8.97 15.29 -8.50
N PHE A 241 -8.10 15.82 -7.64
CA PHE A 241 -7.53 17.17 -7.76
C PHE A 241 -6.09 17.17 -8.27
N GLU A 242 -5.32 16.12 -7.98
CA GLU A 242 -3.91 16.00 -8.37
C GLU A 242 -3.69 14.74 -9.21
N PRO A 243 -3.52 14.88 -10.55
CA PRO A 243 -3.23 13.75 -11.42
C PRO A 243 -1.95 13.01 -10.98
N GLY A 244 -2.05 11.68 -10.83
CA GLY A 244 -0.91 10.86 -10.40
C GLY A 244 -0.63 10.88 -8.90
N LEU A 245 -1.51 11.48 -8.07
CA LEU A 245 -1.48 11.31 -6.62
C LEU A 245 -2.40 10.15 -6.20
N LEU A 246 -1.83 9.08 -5.65
CA LEU A 246 -2.54 7.98 -5.01
C LEU A 246 -2.58 8.23 -3.50
N GLN A 247 -3.79 8.34 -2.93
CA GLN A 247 -3.97 8.52 -1.50
C GLN A 247 -4.31 7.18 -0.84
N ILE A 248 -3.66 6.89 0.29
CA ILE A 248 -3.78 5.63 1.01
C ILE A 248 -3.99 5.96 2.50
N PRO A 249 -5.05 5.46 3.15
CA PRO A 249 -5.18 5.60 4.59
C PRO A 249 -4.05 4.85 5.29
N SER A 250 -3.51 5.44 6.36
CA SER A 250 -2.49 4.79 7.18
C SER A 250 -3.02 3.47 7.76
N PRO A 251 -2.26 2.35 7.67
CA PRO A 251 -2.70 1.07 8.22
C PRO A 251 -2.77 1.08 9.75
N TYR A 252 -2.07 2.01 10.39
CA TYR A 252 -2.07 2.17 11.85
C TYR A 252 -3.37 2.79 12.39
N LEU A 253 -4.31 3.18 11.52
CA LEU A 253 -5.68 3.60 11.90
C LEU A 253 -6.53 2.43 12.42
N VAL A 254 -6.23 1.20 12.00
CA VAL A 254 -7.00 -0.01 12.35
C VAL A 254 -6.12 -0.99 13.13
N ALA A 255 -5.45 -1.88 12.42
CA ALA A 255 -4.45 -2.79 12.93
C ALA A 255 -3.49 -3.09 11.78
N MET A 256 -2.20 -2.90 12.00
CA MET A 256 -1.16 -3.09 10.99
C MET A 256 -0.45 -4.41 11.25
N ARG A 257 -0.24 -5.24 10.21
CA ARG A 257 0.57 -6.46 10.34
C ARG A 257 2.04 -6.11 10.54
N LEU A 258 2.62 -6.56 11.66
CA LEU A 258 4.01 -6.27 12.00
C LEU A 258 5.01 -7.06 11.15
N ASP A 259 4.63 -8.27 10.76
CA ASP A 259 5.45 -9.17 9.92
C ASP A 259 5.41 -8.79 8.43
N GLN A 260 4.35 -8.10 8.01
CA GLN A 260 4.14 -7.65 6.64
C GLN A 260 3.54 -6.23 6.61
N PRO A 261 4.38 -5.17 6.78
CA PRO A 261 3.92 -3.78 6.87
C PRO A 261 3.12 -3.25 5.68
N PHE A 262 3.37 -3.81 4.50
CA PHE A 262 2.54 -3.65 3.31
C PHE A 262 1.80 -4.97 3.10
N ASP A 263 0.68 -5.16 3.80
CA ASP A 263 -0.04 -6.44 3.84
C ASP A 263 -0.64 -6.82 2.48
N ARG A 264 -1.06 -8.10 2.36
CA ARG A 264 -1.60 -8.64 1.10
C ARG A 264 -2.85 -7.91 0.61
N SER A 265 -3.78 -7.53 1.50
CA SER A 265 -4.99 -6.81 1.09
C SER A 265 -4.65 -5.45 0.49
N MET A 266 -3.76 -4.70 1.13
CA MET A 266 -3.29 -3.40 0.67
C MET A 266 -2.49 -3.52 -0.62
N GLN A 267 -1.65 -4.56 -0.74
CA GLN A 267 -0.90 -4.86 -1.96
C GLN A 267 -1.84 -5.07 -3.16
N VAL A 268 -2.88 -5.89 -3.01
CA VAL A 268 -3.82 -6.19 -4.10
C VAL A 268 -4.55 -4.93 -4.57
N GLU A 269 -5.07 -4.13 -3.64
CA GLU A 269 -5.80 -2.91 -4.00
C GLU A 269 -4.87 -1.85 -4.62
N THR A 270 -3.68 -1.67 -4.06
CA THR A 270 -2.67 -0.76 -4.61
C THR A 270 -2.21 -1.22 -6.01
N ALA A 271 -1.98 -2.53 -6.19
CA ALA A 271 -1.60 -3.12 -7.47
C ALA A 271 -2.67 -2.90 -8.54
N ARG A 272 -3.95 -3.07 -8.20
CA ARG A 272 -5.09 -2.78 -9.08
C ARG A 272 -5.07 -1.33 -9.54
N LEU A 273 -4.95 -0.39 -8.60
CA LEU A 273 -4.94 1.05 -8.89
C LEU A 273 -3.75 1.47 -9.77
N ILE A 274 -2.57 0.88 -9.54
CA ILE A 274 -1.36 1.13 -10.34
C ILE A 274 -1.47 0.52 -11.72
N ALA A 275 -1.94 -0.72 -11.86
CA ALA A 275 -2.15 -1.37 -13.15
C ALA A 275 -3.09 -0.55 -14.04
N ASP A 276 -4.24 -0.14 -13.49
CA ASP A 276 -5.21 0.72 -14.19
C ASP A 276 -4.62 2.08 -14.57
N TYR A 277 -3.79 2.67 -13.70
CA TYR A 277 -3.10 3.94 -13.97
C TYR A 277 -2.09 3.81 -15.10
N LEU A 278 -1.24 2.77 -15.10
CA LEU A 278 -0.27 2.52 -16.16
C LEU A 278 -0.98 2.36 -17.50
N ILE A 279 -2.00 1.51 -17.58
CA ILE A 279 -2.75 1.28 -18.82
C ILE A 279 -3.41 2.56 -19.32
N ARG A 280 -4.07 3.33 -18.44
CA ARG A 280 -4.71 4.60 -18.81
C ARG A 280 -3.72 5.66 -19.29
N THR A 281 -2.53 5.69 -18.70
CA THR A 281 -1.52 6.70 -19.04
C THR A 281 -0.80 6.35 -20.35
N ILE A 282 -0.53 5.06 -20.59
CA ILE A 282 0.14 4.57 -21.79
C ILE A 282 -0.81 4.58 -22.98
N GLN A 283 -2.04 4.08 -22.80
CA GLN A 283 -3.06 4.03 -23.84
C GLN A 283 -4.39 4.59 -23.32
N PRO A 284 -4.65 5.90 -23.47
CA PRO A 284 -5.85 6.57 -22.96
C PRO A 284 -7.13 6.25 -23.75
N VAL A 285 -7.10 5.25 -24.63
CA VAL A 285 -8.25 4.79 -25.42
C VAL A 285 -9.33 4.21 -24.50
N GLN A 286 -10.53 4.78 -24.56
CA GLN A 286 -11.72 4.23 -23.93
C GLN A 286 -12.35 3.18 -24.87
N PRO A 287 -12.36 1.89 -24.50
CA PRO A 287 -12.99 0.87 -25.34
C PRO A 287 -14.51 1.08 -25.45
N ALA A 288 -15.06 0.87 -26.63
CA ALA A 288 -16.50 0.91 -26.88
C ALA A 288 -17.10 -0.46 -26.54
N TYR A 289 -17.98 -0.52 -25.55
CA TYR A 289 -18.73 -1.74 -25.27
C TYR A 289 -19.72 -2.02 -26.42
N PRO A 290 -19.87 -3.28 -26.91
CA PRO A 290 -19.30 -4.54 -26.39
C PRO A 290 -18.07 -5.05 -27.16
N ALA A 291 -17.24 -4.19 -27.74
CA ALA A 291 -16.05 -4.63 -28.49
C ALA A 291 -15.06 -5.42 -27.62
N ASP A 292 -14.31 -6.35 -28.24
CA ASP A 292 -13.32 -7.18 -27.55
C ASP A 292 -12.21 -6.34 -26.88
N ALA A 293 -11.99 -5.10 -27.34
CA ALA A 293 -11.14 -4.10 -26.71
C ALA A 293 -11.43 -3.89 -25.21
N VAL A 294 -12.69 -3.99 -24.78
CA VAL A 294 -13.08 -3.90 -23.36
C VAL A 294 -12.44 -5.04 -22.56
N TYR A 295 -12.56 -6.27 -23.08
CA TYR A 295 -11.95 -7.45 -22.47
C TYR A 295 -10.43 -7.34 -22.46
N LEU A 296 -9.82 -7.05 -23.61
CA LEU A 296 -8.36 -7.01 -23.75
C LEU A 296 -7.74 -6.03 -22.77
N ARG A 297 -8.30 -4.82 -22.65
CA ARG A 297 -7.84 -3.82 -21.68
C ARG A 297 -7.96 -4.31 -20.24
N SER A 298 -9.11 -4.91 -19.88
CA SER A 298 -9.34 -5.44 -18.53
C SER A 298 -8.42 -6.63 -18.21
N ALA A 299 -8.20 -7.52 -19.17
CA ALA A 299 -7.35 -8.70 -19.01
C ALA A 299 -5.89 -8.30 -18.81
N ILE A 300 -5.40 -7.28 -19.53
CA ILE A 300 -4.06 -6.72 -19.32
C ILE A 300 -3.93 -6.12 -17.91
N SER A 301 -4.96 -5.38 -17.44
CA SER A 301 -4.96 -4.83 -16.07
C SER A 301 -4.92 -5.92 -15.01
N ASN A 302 -5.79 -6.93 -15.15
CA ASN A 302 -5.84 -8.08 -14.25
C ASN A 302 -4.52 -8.87 -14.26
N TRP A 303 -3.89 -9.02 -15.42
CA TRP A 303 -2.59 -9.67 -15.55
C TRP A 303 -1.51 -8.90 -14.78
N LEU A 304 -1.37 -7.59 -14.99
CA LEU A 304 -0.43 -6.75 -14.24
C LEU A 304 -0.68 -6.81 -12.73
N MET A 305 -1.94 -6.71 -12.30
CA MET A 305 -2.31 -6.85 -10.89
C MET A 305 -1.85 -8.20 -10.32
N GLY A 306 -2.04 -9.29 -11.07
CA GLY A 306 -1.57 -10.62 -10.69
C GLY A 306 -0.05 -10.71 -10.57
N ARG A 307 0.69 -10.09 -11.49
CA ARG A 307 2.16 -10.01 -11.44
C ARG A 307 2.66 -9.18 -10.26
N PHE A 308 1.99 -8.06 -9.95
CA PHE A 308 2.37 -7.15 -8.87
C PHE A 308 2.11 -7.74 -7.49
N ALA A 309 0.88 -8.22 -7.25
CA ALA A 309 0.47 -8.74 -5.95
C ALA A 309 0.75 -10.26 -5.79
N GLN A 310 1.24 -10.92 -6.83
CA GLN A 310 1.51 -12.37 -6.86
C GLN A 310 0.27 -13.21 -6.56
N ILE A 311 -0.85 -12.87 -7.21
CA ILE A 311 -2.12 -13.57 -7.09
C ILE A 311 -2.59 -14.07 -8.45
N ASP A 312 -3.37 -15.14 -8.44
CA ASP A 312 -4.08 -15.58 -9.66
C ASP A 312 -5.34 -14.73 -9.85
N THR A 313 -5.37 -14.00 -10.97
CA THR A 313 -6.48 -13.12 -11.34
C THR A 313 -7.35 -13.73 -12.43
N GLY A 314 -7.04 -14.94 -12.90
CA GLY A 314 -7.73 -15.60 -14.00
C GLY A 314 -7.49 -14.96 -15.37
N ALA A 315 -6.46 -14.11 -15.53
CA ALA A 315 -6.08 -13.49 -16.81
C ALA A 315 -5.33 -14.46 -17.74
N TYR A 316 -5.93 -15.63 -18.01
CA TYR A 316 -5.26 -16.76 -18.68
C TYR A 316 -4.76 -16.43 -20.09
N LEU A 317 -5.53 -15.69 -20.89
CA LEU A 317 -5.13 -15.29 -22.24
C LEU A 317 -3.85 -14.45 -22.23
N ILE A 318 -3.79 -13.43 -21.37
CA ILE A 318 -2.64 -12.52 -21.32
C ILE A 318 -1.42 -13.20 -20.69
N GLU A 319 -1.62 -14.02 -19.65
CA GLU A 319 -0.53 -14.79 -19.05
C GLU A 319 0.08 -15.78 -20.05
N SER A 320 -0.74 -16.55 -20.76
CA SER A 320 -0.26 -17.49 -21.78
C SER A 320 0.38 -16.78 -22.98
N LEU A 321 -0.13 -15.61 -23.39
CA LEU A 321 0.49 -14.75 -24.40
C LEU A 321 1.91 -14.33 -23.96
N ALA A 322 2.04 -13.83 -22.73
CA ALA A 322 3.32 -13.40 -22.18
C ALA A 322 4.31 -14.57 -22.03
N GLN A 323 3.85 -15.75 -21.62
CA GLN A 323 4.69 -16.94 -21.46
C GLN A 323 5.21 -17.50 -22.79
N GLN A 324 4.36 -17.52 -23.83
CA GLN A 324 4.69 -18.15 -25.11
C GLN A 324 5.41 -17.21 -26.08
N TYR A 325 5.08 -15.91 -26.03
CA TYR A 325 5.55 -14.92 -27.01
C TYR A 325 6.39 -13.79 -26.38
N GLY A 326 6.53 -13.78 -25.05
CA GLY A 326 7.27 -12.78 -24.29
C GLY A 326 6.37 -11.69 -23.72
N THR A 327 6.80 -11.10 -22.59
CA THR A 327 6.05 -10.03 -21.89
C THR A 327 5.81 -8.80 -22.77
N GLU A 328 6.74 -8.52 -23.69
CA GLU A 328 6.66 -7.40 -24.64
C GLU A 328 5.46 -7.49 -25.60
N SER A 329 4.97 -8.70 -25.88
CA SER A 329 3.77 -8.91 -26.70
C SER A 329 2.53 -8.31 -26.03
N VAL A 330 2.48 -8.26 -24.69
CA VAL A 330 1.40 -7.60 -23.94
C VAL A 330 1.40 -6.09 -24.22
N GLY A 331 2.58 -5.46 -24.26
CA GLY A 331 2.74 -4.07 -24.66
C GLY A 331 2.30 -3.82 -26.10
N VAL A 332 2.72 -4.67 -27.05
CA VAL A 332 2.29 -4.56 -28.47
C VAL A 332 0.77 -4.63 -28.58
N LEU A 333 0.13 -5.56 -27.86
CA LEU A 333 -1.32 -5.68 -27.79
C LEU A 333 -1.96 -4.40 -27.25
N LEU A 334 -1.46 -3.85 -26.13
CA LEU A 334 -1.98 -2.64 -25.52
C LEU A 334 -1.90 -1.43 -26.47
N HIS A 335 -0.74 -1.19 -27.08
CA HIS A 335 -0.51 -0.07 -28.00
C HIS A 335 -1.34 -0.18 -29.28
N SER A 336 -1.79 -1.39 -29.64
CA SER A 336 -2.62 -1.63 -30.82
C SER A 336 -4.12 -1.46 -30.54
N LEU A 337 -4.54 -1.25 -29.28
CA LEU A 337 -5.96 -1.11 -28.95
C LEU A 337 -6.56 0.18 -29.54
N THR A 338 -7.64 0.01 -30.28
CA THR A 338 -8.60 1.07 -30.68
C THR A 338 -9.92 0.87 -29.92
N PRO A 339 -10.83 1.86 -29.89
CA PRO A 339 -12.11 1.72 -29.19
C PRO A 339 -12.92 0.49 -29.63
N ASP A 340 -12.83 0.14 -30.91
CA ASP A 340 -13.56 -0.92 -31.59
C ASP A 340 -12.69 -2.15 -31.91
N ALA A 341 -11.48 -2.22 -31.33
CA ALA A 341 -10.56 -3.32 -31.58
C ALA A 341 -11.18 -4.68 -31.26
N SER A 342 -10.83 -5.66 -32.08
CA SER A 342 -11.28 -7.04 -31.94
C SER A 342 -10.18 -7.93 -31.37
N ILE A 343 -10.57 -9.15 -30.97
CA ILE A 343 -9.64 -10.17 -30.48
C ILE A 343 -8.58 -10.56 -31.51
N ALA A 344 -8.78 -10.20 -32.79
CA ALA A 344 -7.81 -10.41 -33.85
C ALA A 344 -6.44 -9.84 -33.48
N LEU A 345 -6.35 -8.72 -32.75
CA LEU A 345 -5.07 -8.09 -32.37
C LEU A 345 -4.09 -9.02 -31.64
N VAL A 346 -4.58 -10.11 -31.05
CA VAL A 346 -3.73 -11.11 -30.39
C VAL A 346 -2.78 -11.79 -31.39
N ASN A 347 -3.16 -12.03 -32.66
CA ASN A 347 -2.22 -12.60 -33.64
C ASN A 347 -1.09 -11.64 -33.98
N ALA A 348 -1.39 -10.35 -34.12
CA ALA A 348 -0.41 -9.31 -34.40
C ALA A 348 0.58 -9.17 -33.23
N ALA A 349 0.09 -9.21 -32.00
CA ALA A 349 0.93 -9.20 -30.81
C ALA A 349 1.81 -10.45 -30.66
N ALA A 350 1.30 -11.61 -31.09
CA ALA A 350 2.02 -12.88 -31.12
C ALA A 350 2.97 -13.04 -32.33
N GLY A 351 2.90 -12.13 -33.31
CA GLY A 351 3.67 -12.24 -34.56
C GLY A 351 3.23 -13.40 -35.46
N THR A 352 1.97 -13.85 -35.36
CA THR A 352 1.41 -14.94 -36.18
C THR A 352 0.49 -14.41 -37.30
N ALA A 353 0.28 -15.21 -38.34
CA ALA A 353 -0.57 -14.81 -39.47
C ALA A 353 -2.07 -14.82 -39.12
N SER A 354 -2.49 -15.67 -38.18
CA SER A 354 -3.89 -15.90 -37.83
C SER A 354 -4.06 -16.37 -36.38
N LEU A 355 -5.27 -16.24 -35.84
CA LEU A 355 -5.58 -16.59 -34.44
C LEU A 355 -5.47 -18.08 -34.14
N ASP A 356 -5.75 -18.96 -35.10
CA ASP A 356 -5.62 -20.42 -34.95
C ASP A 356 -4.18 -20.88 -34.77
N GLN A 357 -3.21 -20.06 -35.17
CA GLN A 357 -1.78 -20.30 -34.95
C GLN A 357 -1.30 -19.81 -33.58
N VAL A 358 -2.12 -19.01 -32.87
CA VAL A 358 -1.77 -18.48 -31.56
C VAL A 358 -2.00 -19.53 -30.49
N ARG A 359 -0.94 -19.88 -29.76
CA ARG A 359 -0.96 -20.83 -28.65
C ARG A 359 -1.23 -20.11 -27.33
N VAL A 360 -2.46 -19.63 -27.15
CA VAL A 360 -2.92 -19.00 -25.90
C VAL A 360 -4.08 -19.76 -25.29
N ASP A 361 -4.30 -19.51 -24.01
CA ASP A 361 -5.44 -20.01 -23.26
C ASP A 361 -6.65 -19.09 -23.46
N TRP A 362 -7.68 -19.60 -24.13
CA TRP A 362 -8.87 -18.83 -24.50
C TRP A 362 -9.98 -18.82 -23.43
N ARG A 363 -9.77 -19.49 -22.28
CA ARG A 363 -10.84 -19.74 -21.29
C ARG A 363 -11.50 -18.46 -20.76
N ASP A 364 -10.72 -17.49 -20.31
CA ASP A 364 -11.26 -16.24 -19.75
C ASP A 364 -11.89 -15.35 -20.83
N PHE A 365 -11.33 -15.31 -22.04
CA PHE A 365 -11.96 -14.61 -23.18
C PHE A 365 -13.32 -15.18 -23.55
N LEU A 366 -13.42 -16.50 -23.72
CA LEU A 366 -14.68 -17.14 -24.09
C LEU A 366 -15.71 -17.06 -22.96
N THR A 367 -15.26 -17.10 -21.70
CA THR A 367 -16.12 -16.82 -20.53
C THR A 367 -16.68 -15.39 -20.59
N TRP A 368 -15.83 -14.40 -20.84
CA TRP A 368 -16.26 -13.02 -21.02
C TRP A 368 -17.29 -12.89 -22.17
N ARG A 369 -17.05 -13.57 -23.28
CA ARG A 369 -17.93 -13.51 -24.47
C ARG A 369 -19.32 -14.08 -24.21
N LEU A 370 -19.43 -15.17 -23.44
CA LEU A 370 -20.72 -15.74 -23.00
C LEU A 370 -21.47 -14.83 -22.03
N ARG A 371 -20.74 -14.11 -21.16
CA ARG A 371 -21.33 -13.10 -20.29
C ARG A 371 -21.86 -11.91 -21.10
N VAL A 372 -21.10 -11.41 -22.07
CA VAL A 372 -21.53 -10.32 -22.97
C VAL A 372 -22.76 -10.73 -23.77
N GLU A 373 -22.82 -11.95 -24.33
CA GLU A 373 -24.04 -12.47 -24.98
C GLU A 373 -25.26 -12.34 -24.05
N SER A 374 -25.12 -12.80 -22.80
CA SER A 374 -26.20 -12.77 -21.80
C SER A 374 -26.64 -11.35 -21.45
N GLU A 375 -25.68 -10.42 -21.29
CA GLU A 375 -25.94 -9.00 -21.03
C GLU A 375 -26.67 -8.33 -22.19
N LEU A 376 -26.22 -8.55 -23.44
CA LEU A 376 -26.83 -7.96 -24.64
C LEU A 376 -28.25 -8.48 -24.88
N ILE A 377 -28.50 -9.77 -24.65
CA ILE A 377 -29.85 -10.34 -24.68
C ILE A 377 -30.73 -9.67 -23.62
N GLY A 378 -30.22 -9.51 -22.39
CA GLY A 378 -30.94 -8.85 -21.31
C GLY A 378 -31.30 -7.39 -21.59
N ARG A 379 -30.48 -6.69 -22.39
CA ARG A 379 -30.72 -5.30 -22.84
C ARG A 379 -31.59 -5.20 -24.10
N GLY A 380 -31.91 -6.31 -24.76
CA GLY A 380 -32.65 -6.32 -26.02
C GLY A 380 -31.83 -5.86 -27.24
N GLU A 381 -30.50 -5.88 -27.16
CA GLU A 381 -29.59 -5.42 -28.23
C GLU A 381 -29.34 -6.51 -29.29
N ALA A 382 -30.39 -6.91 -30.01
CA ALA A 382 -30.35 -8.05 -30.94
C ALA A 382 -29.22 -7.99 -31.99
N ASN A 383 -28.97 -6.82 -32.58
CA ASN A 383 -27.91 -6.65 -33.59
C ASN A 383 -26.52 -6.92 -33.01
N ALA A 384 -26.27 -6.50 -31.77
CA ALA A 384 -25.01 -6.75 -31.08
C ALA A 384 -24.85 -8.24 -30.72
N VAL A 385 -25.96 -8.92 -30.37
CA VAL A 385 -25.97 -10.38 -30.18
C VAL A 385 -25.60 -11.10 -31.47
N PHE A 386 -26.23 -10.78 -32.61
CA PHE A 386 -25.90 -11.41 -33.89
C PHE A 386 -24.42 -11.24 -34.29
N ALA A 387 -23.78 -10.13 -33.90
CA ALA A 387 -22.36 -9.91 -34.16
C ALA A 387 -21.44 -10.92 -33.44
N LEU A 388 -21.91 -11.62 -32.40
CA LEU A 388 -21.15 -12.65 -31.68
C LEU A 388 -21.18 -14.02 -32.37
N TYR A 389 -22.08 -14.25 -33.33
CA TYR A 389 -22.31 -15.52 -34.00
C TYR A 389 -21.78 -15.54 -35.44
N ASP A 390 -21.46 -16.73 -35.96
CA ASP A 390 -21.22 -16.92 -37.39
C ASP A 390 -22.55 -16.98 -38.16
N THR A 391 -23.06 -15.82 -38.57
CA THR A 391 -24.37 -15.71 -39.24
C THR A 391 -24.34 -16.06 -40.73
N ARG A 392 -23.21 -16.52 -41.27
CA ARG A 392 -23.15 -17.05 -42.65
C ARG A 392 -23.64 -18.50 -42.73
N ASP A 393 -23.65 -19.16 -41.58
CA ASP A 393 -24.19 -20.49 -41.38
C ASP A 393 -25.65 -20.34 -40.91
N ASP A 394 -26.59 -20.98 -41.60
CA ASP A 394 -28.01 -20.97 -41.23
C ASP A 394 -28.19 -21.44 -39.79
N PHE A 395 -27.34 -22.36 -39.32
CA PHE A 395 -27.34 -22.83 -37.94
C PHE A 395 -26.93 -21.74 -36.96
N GLY A 396 -25.91 -20.93 -37.27
CA GLY A 396 -25.45 -19.84 -36.41
C GLY A 396 -26.49 -18.73 -36.29
N LEU A 397 -27.16 -18.38 -37.40
CA LEU A 397 -28.26 -17.42 -37.41
C LEU A 397 -29.47 -17.94 -36.61
N ALA A 398 -29.88 -19.19 -36.83
CA ALA A 398 -30.98 -19.82 -36.11
C ALA A 398 -30.69 -19.95 -34.60
N LEU A 399 -29.44 -20.29 -34.23
CA LEU A 399 -29.03 -20.37 -32.84
C LEU A 399 -29.09 -19.00 -32.17
N ALA A 400 -28.58 -17.94 -32.81
CA ALA A 400 -28.67 -16.58 -32.26
C ALA A 400 -30.13 -16.15 -32.04
N ALA A 401 -31.01 -16.39 -33.01
CA ALA A 401 -32.44 -16.09 -32.90
C ALA A 401 -33.11 -16.87 -31.77
N ALA A 402 -32.81 -18.18 -31.65
CA ALA A 402 -33.33 -19.02 -30.57
C ALA A 402 -32.88 -18.53 -29.19
N ARG A 403 -31.64 -18.05 -29.07
CA ARG A 403 -31.08 -17.52 -27.82
C ARG A 403 -31.72 -16.19 -27.41
N ILE A 404 -31.93 -15.29 -28.37
CA ILE A 404 -32.67 -14.05 -28.13
C ILE A 404 -34.10 -14.36 -27.67
N ALA A 405 -34.78 -15.30 -28.33
CA ALA A 405 -36.15 -15.70 -27.97
C ALA A 405 -36.24 -16.38 -26.59
N ALA A 406 -35.20 -17.12 -26.18
CA ALA A 406 -35.13 -17.76 -24.86
C ALA A 406 -34.88 -16.76 -23.72
N GLY A 407 -34.38 -15.55 -24.02
CA GLY A 407 -34.02 -14.55 -23.03
C GLY A 407 -32.66 -14.79 -22.35
N ALA A 408 -32.26 -13.85 -21.48
CA ALA A 408 -30.97 -13.90 -20.82
C ALA A 408 -30.88 -15.14 -19.89
N PRO A 409 -29.79 -15.92 -19.96
CA PRO A 409 -29.56 -17.03 -19.03
C PRO A 409 -29.61 -16.54 -17.58
N GLN A 410 -30.28 -17.32 -16.73
CA GLN A 410 -30.31 -17.06 -15.28
C GLN A 410 -29.07 -17.59 -14.56
N GLU A 411 -28.42 -18.60 -15.14
CA GLU A 411 -27.24 -19.25 -14.57
C GLU A 411 -25.95 -18.67 -15.17
N ALA A 412 -24.95 -18.40 -14.33
CA ALA A 412 -23.63 -17.99 -14.76
C ALA A 412 -22.94 -19.11 -15.55
N ARG A 413 -22.09 -18.74 -16.50
CA ARG A 413 -21.36 -19.67 -17.37
C ARG A 413 -19.87 -19.37 -17.30
N SER A 414 -19.06 -20.39 -17.05
CA SER A 414 -17.60 -20.28 -17.04
C SER A 414 -16.97 -21.37 -17.90
N VAL A 415 -15.95 -21.01 -18.69
CA VAL A 415 -15.24 -21.95 -19.55
C VAL A 415 -14.13 -22.61 -18.75
N VAL A 416 -14.16 -23.94 -18.65
CA VAL A 416 -13.21 -24.74 -17.87
C VAL A 416 -12.03 -25.20 -18.73
N SER A 417 -12.29 -25.54 -20.00
CA SER A 417 -11.27 -25.95 -20.97
C SER A 417 -11.67 -25.55 -22.39
N VAL A 418 -10.66 -25.42 -23.25
CA VAL A 418 -10.83 -25.10 -24.67
C VAL A 418 -9.98 -26.05 -25.49
N MET A 419 -10.61 -26.73 -26.45
CA MET A 419 -9.95 -27.66 -27.36
C MET A 419 -9.92 -27.06 -28.78
N PRO A 420 -8.74 -26.80 -29.36
CA PRO A 420 -8.64 -26.37 -30.75
C PRO A 420 -8.95 -27.54 -31.69
N GLY A 421 -9.60 -27.22 -32.81
CA GLY A 421 -9.99 -28.18 -33.84
C GLY A 421 -10.12 -27.53 -35.21
N ILE A 422 -10.59 -28.34 -36.16
CA ILE A 422 -10.91 -27.91 -37.52
C ILE A 422 -12.24 -28.56 -37.86
N ASP A 423 -13.17 -27.81 -38.45
CA ASP A 423 -14.45 -28.36 -38.90
C ASP A 423 -14.34 -29.10 -40.25
N ALA A 424 -15.45 -29.68 -40.70
CA ALA A 424 -15.51 -30.42 -41.96
C ALA A 424 -15.17 -29.57 -43.20
N ALA A 425 -15.26 -28.24 -43.11
CA ALA A 425 -14.92 -27.30 -44.18
C ALA A 425 -13.46 -26.83 -44.12
N GLY A 426 -12.67 -27.35 -43.18
CA GLY A 426 -11.28 -26.93 -42.99
C GLY A 426 -11.13 -25.61 -42.22
N ILE A 427 -12.21 -25.10 -41.60
CA ILE A 427 -12.17 -23.85 -40.85
C ILE A 427 -11.77 -24.13 -39.41
N PRO A 428 -10.81 -23.38 -38.82
CA PRO A 428 -10.42 -23.55 -37.43
C PRO A 428 -11.60 -23.33 -36.46
N THR A 429 -11.65 -24.17 -35.42
CA THR A 429 -12.67 -24.12 -34.37
C THR A 429 -12.04 -24.20 -32.97
N LEU A 430 -12.77 -23.69 -31.97
CA LEU A 430 -12.53 -23.90 -30.55
C LEU A 430 -13.78 -24.54 -29.94
N SER A 431 -13.64 -25.72 -29.34
CA SER A 431 -14.68 -26.35 -28.54
C SER A 431 -14.46 -26.00 -27.07
N ALA A 432 -15.33 -25.16 -26.52
CA ALA A 432 -15.28 -24.74 -25.12
C ALA A 432 -16.13 -25.66 -24.25
N LEU A 433 -15.54 -26.27 -23.23
CA LEU A 433 -16.29 -26.95 -22.16
C LEU A 433 -16.70 -25.91 -21.12
N VAL A 434 -18.01 -25.74 -20.94
CA VAL A 434 -18.61 -24.68 -20.13
C VAL A 434 -19.34 -25.29 -18.94
N GLN A 435 -19.04 -24.80 -17.75
CA GLN A 435 -19.78 -25.09 -16.54
C GLN A 435 -20.92 -24.07 -16.38
N VAL A 436 -22.14 -24.57 -16.13
CA VAL A 436 -23.35 -23.77 -16.00
C VAL A 436 -23.88 -23.82 -14.57
N GLY A 437 -23.89 -22.66 -13.93
CA GLY A 437 -24.30 -22.48 -12.54
C GLY A 437 -23.43 -23.26 -11.54
N ASP A 438 -23.85 -23.25 -10.28
CA ASP A 438 -23.17 -23.97 -9.21
C ASP A 438 -23.44 -25.49 -9.25
N SER A 439 -24.38 -25.91 -10.10
CA SER A 439 -24.78 -27.32 -10.27
C SER A 439 -23.70 -28.20 -10.89
N GLY A 440 -22.67 -27.59 -11.49
CA GLY A 440 -21.61 -28.33 -12.19
C GLY A 440 -22.06 -28.94 -13.52
N ARG A 441 -23.22 -28.54 -14.05
CA ARG A 441 -23.69 -29.00 -15.37
C ARG A 441 -22.72 -28.52 -16.45
N GLU A 442 -22.23 -29.45 -17.25
CA GLU A 442 -21.32 -29.14 -18.36
C GLU A 442 -22.06 -29.08 -19.70
N GLU A 443 -21.74 -28.07 -20.51
CA GLU A 443 -22.16 -27.95 -21.91
C GLU A 443 -20.94 -27.69 -22.79
N THR A 444 -20.92 -28.23 -24.02
CA THR A 444 -19.88 -27.91 -25.00
C THR A 444 -20.41 -26.85 -25.96
N ILE A 445 -19.69 -25.74 -26.10
CA ILE A 445 -20.04 -24.65 -27.00
C ILE A 445 -18.96 -24.50 -28.07
N PRO A 446 -19.29 -24.69 -29.36
CA PRO A 446 -18.33 -24.49 -30.43
C PRO A 446 -18.20 -23.02 -30.82
N PHE A 447 -16.99 -22.62 -31.15
CA PHE A 447 -16.65 -21.35 -31.77
C PHE A 447 -15.88 -21.60 -33.06
N ARG A 448 -16.14 -20.83 -34.11
CA ARG A 448 -15.48 -20.91 -35.41
C ARG A 448 -14.71 -19.61 -35.68
N LEU A 449 -13.53 -19.72 -36.28
CA LEU A 449 -12.75 -18.54 -36.68
C LEU A 449 -13.34 -17.94 -37.96
N PHE A 450 -13.85 -16.72 -37.87
CA PHE A 450 -14.38 -16.00 -39.03
C PHE A 450 -14.02 -14.52 -39.01
N ASN A 451 -13.56 -13.98 -40.15
CA ASN A 451 -13.07 -12.61 -40.28
C ASN A 451 -12.02 -12.25 -39.21
N GLY A 452 -11.15 -13.22 -38.88
CA GLY A 452 -10.10 -13.05 -37.89
C GLY A 452 -10.58 -13.01 -36.43
N ILE A 453 -11.84 -13.36 -36.13
CA ILE A 453 -12.36 -13.41 -34.76
C ILE A 453 -13.09 -14.72 -34.46
N TRP A 454 -13.06 -15.16 -33.21
CA TRP A 454 -13.79 -16.34 -32.75
C TRP A 454 -15.28 -16.00 -32.57
N ARG A 455 -16.15 -16.65 -33.33
CA ARG A 455 -17.60 -16.47 -33.26
C ARG A 455 -18.29 -17.75 -32.85
N ARG A 456 -19.38 -17.64 -32.10
CA ARG A 456 -20.14 -18.82 -31.69
C ARG A 456 -20.75 -19.50 -32.90
N ALA A 457 -20.59 -20.82 -32.99
CA ALA A 457 -21.12 -21.66 -34.05
C ALA A 457 -22.28 -22.54 -33.53
N GLY A 458 -23.10 -23.03 -34.46
CA GLY A 458 -24.26 -23.89 -34.20
C GLY A 458 -23.92 -25.37 -34.23
#